data_AF-A0A918SWQ8-F1
#
_entry.id   AF-A0A918SWQ8-F1
#
_cell.length_a   1.000
_cell.length_b   1.000
_cell.length_c   1.000
_cell.angle_alpha   90.00
_cell.angle_beta   90.00
_cell.angle_gamma   90.00
#
_symmetry.space_group_name_H-M   'P 1'
#
loop_
_entity.id
_entity.type
_entity.pdbx_description
1 polymer ?
#
loop_
_entity_poly.entity_id
_entity_poly.type
_entity_poly.pdbx_seq_one_letter_code
_entity_poly.pdbx_strand_id
1 'polypeptide(L)'
;MSGEARPLAYRAEIRAEGLVAGTGCSAPWLLGCYQTLSPVLALRWLQNEVVRLASRLDPDPAQSPWAPPTTLREAAPAPDAPAELRVWATDPKERRAAWERVRADEPFFTVVPDVDCVYGLSVWPLWHSAELEPPAPPRHISLRGRFLADH
;
A
#
# COMPACT_ATOMS: atom_id res chain seq x y z
N MET A 1 31.51 -18.25 16.13
CA MET A 1 30.10 -18.09 16.56
C MET A 1 29.62 -16.74 16.07
N SER A 2 29.32 -16.63 14.77
CA SER A 2 28.68 -15.44 14.22
C SER A 2 27.29 -15.37 14.83
N GLY A 3 27.01 -14.36 15.66
CA GLY A 3 25.64 -14.10 16.10
C GLY A 3 24.82 -13.80 14.86
N GLU A 4 23.73 -14.55 14.63
CA GLU A 4 22.79 -14.23 13.56
C GLU A 4 22.38 -12.77 13.71
N ALA A 5 22.66 -11.98 12.68
CA ALA A 5 22.11 -10.64 12.60
C ALA A 5 20.59 -10.80 12.61
N ARG A 6 19.93 -10.12 13.54
CA ARG A 6 18.47 -10.06 13.63
C ARG A 6 18.02 -8.67 13.19
N PRO A 7 16.88 -8.52 12.50
CA PRO A 7 16.34 -7.21 12.18
C PRO A 7 16.13 -6.38 13.45
N LEU A 8 16.44 -5.09 13.35
CA LEU A 8 16.16 -4.11 14.40
C LEU A 8 14.67 -3.80 14.46
N ALA A 9 13.97 -3.82 13.32
CA ALA A 9 12.54 -3.59 13.22
C ALA A 9 11.98 -4.22 11.94
N TYR A 10 10.68 -4.07 11.74
CA TYR A 10 9.97 -4.37 10.50
C TYR A 10 9.15 -3.15 10.11
N ARG A 11 9.13 -2.86 8.81
CA ARG A 11 8.35 -1.78 8.21
C ARG A 11 7.35 -2.37 7.23
N ALA A 12 6.08 -2.17 7.52
CA ALA A 12 4.98 -2.52 6.64
C ALA A 12 4.50 -1.28 5.89
N GLU A 13 4.21 -1.43 4.60
CA GLU A 13 3.73 -0.33 3.76
C GLU A 13 2.65 -0.79 2.79
N ILE A 14 1.76 0.14 2.48
CA ILE A 14 0.87 0.08 1.33
C ILE A 14 1.20 1.26 0.43
N ARG A 15 1.53 0.99 -0.83
CA ARG A 15 1.77 1.99 -1.86
C ARG A 15 0.76 1.84 -2.98
N ALA A 16 0.37 2.95 -3.58
CA ALA A 16 -0.26 2.96 -4.89
C ALA A 16 0.72 3.56 -5.89
N GLU A 17 0.75 3.06 -7.11
CA GLU A 17 1.44 3.69 -8.22
C GLU A 17 0.47 3.78 -9.40
N GLY A 18 0.32 4.96 -9.99
CA GLY A 18 -0.68 5.19 -11.02
C GLY A 18 -0.57 6.56 -11.64
N LEU A 19 -1.43 6.83 -12.63
CA LEU A 19 -1.38 8.07 -13.39
C LEU A 19 -1.79 9.28 -12.55
N VAL A 20 -0.96 10.33 -12.57
CA VAL A 20 -1.30 11.63 -12.03
C VAL A 20 -2.19 12.36 -13.04
N ALA A 21 -3.44 12.61 -12.66
CA ALA A 21 -4.45 13.21 -13.53
C ALA A 21 -3.94 14.47 -14.25
N GLY A 22 -4.10 14.49 -15.58
CA GLY A 22 -3.72 15.63 -16.42
C GLY A 22 -2.22 15.77 -16.72
N THR A 23 -1.37 14.85 -16.27
CA THR A 23 0.09 14.93 -16.51
C THR A 23 0.64 13.83 -17.42
N GLY A 24 -0.05 12.69 -17.54
CA GLY A 24 0.46 11.50 -18.23
C GLY A 24 1.65 10.82 -17.54
N CYS A 25 2.03 11.26 -16.34
CA CYS A 25 3.11 10.67 -15.56
C CYS A 25 2.56 9.70 -14.51
N SER A 26 3.28 8.61 -14.24
CA SER A 26 3.05 7.74 -13.09
C SER A 26 3.77 8.29 -11.86
N ALA A 27 3.13 8.26 -10.69
CA ALA A 27 3.78 8.59 -9.42
C ALA A 27 3.43 7.57 -8.34
N PRO A 28 4.36 7.27 -7.41
CA PRO A 28 4.06 6.47 -6.25
C PRO A 28 3.48 7.32 -5.11
N TRP A 29 2.46 6.79 -4.43
CA TRP A 29 1.86 7.33 -3.21
C TRP A 29 1.97 6.33 -2.08
N LEU A 30 2.46 6.77 -0.92
CA LEU A 30 2.42 5.98 0.31
C LEU A 30 1.05 6.17 0.97
N LEU A 31 0.21 5.12 0.92
CA LEU A 31 -1.14 5.16 1.47
C LEU A 31 -1.15 4.88 2.98
N GLY A 32 -0.17 4.11 3.46
CA GLY A 32 0.03 3.85 4.87
C GLY A 32 1.39 3.22 5.14
N CYS A 33 1.94 3.48 6.32
CA CYS A 33 3.13 2.81 6.82
C CYS A 33 3.03 2.54 8.32
N TYR A 34 3.70 1.48 8.75
CA TYR A 34 3.81 1.12 10.16
C TYR A 34 5.12 0.44 10.43
N GLN A 35 5.77 0.84 11.53
CA GLN A 35 7.05 0.31 11.96
C GLN A 35 6.92 -0.29 13.36
N THR A 36 7.50 -1.47 13.54
CA THR A 36 7.41 -2.19 14.82
C THR A 36 8.58 -3.17 14.97
N LEU A 37 8.94 -3.51 16.21
CA LEU A 37 9.94 -4.54 16.50
C LEU A 37 9.40 -5.96 16.27
N SER A 38 8.10 -6.09 15.99
CA SER A 38 7.41 -7.39 15.92
C SER A 38 6.96 -7.71 14.49
N PRO A 39 7.45 -8.80 13.87
CA PRO A 39 7.02 -9.21 12.52
C PRO A 39 5.51 -9.52 12.48
N VAL A 40 5.01 -10.08 13.59
CA VAL A 40 3.60 -10.39 13.83
C VAL A 40 2.73 -9.13 13.73
N LEU A 41 3.15 -8.06 14.41
CA LEU A 41 2.38 -6.82 14.43
C LEU A 41 2.48 -6.09 13.10
N ALA A 42 3.60 -6.18 12.38
CA ALA A 42 3.74 -5.62 11.04
C ALA A 42 2.74 -6.25 10.06
N LEU A 43 2.66 -7.59 10.03
CA LEU A 43 1.70 -8.30 9.19
C LEU A 43 0.25 -8.08 9.62
N ARG A 44 -0.04 -8.07 10.92
CA ARG A 44 -1.38 -7.78 11.42
C ARG A 44 -1.83 -6.36 11.08
N TRP A 45 -0.92 -5.38 11.17
CA TRP A 45 -1.20 -4.03 10.73
C TRP A 45 -1.50 -4.01 9.23
N LEU A 46 -0.66 -4.65 8.40
CA LEU A 46 -0.83 -4.67 6.95
C LEU A 46 -2.19 -5.28 6.58
N GLN A 47 -2.56 -6.40 7.19
CA GLN A 47 -3.87 -7.04 7.01
C GLN A 47 -5.03 -6.08 7.31
N ASN A 48 -4.99 -5.41 8.46
CA ASN A 48 -6.04 -4.46 8.84
C ASN A 48 -6.10 -3.25 7.89
N GLU A 49 -4.94 -2.76 7.46
CA GLU A 49 -4.87 -1.60 6.55
C GLU A 49 -5.37 -1.97 5.15
N VAL A 50 -5.10 -3.18 4.66
CA VAL A 50 -5.64 -3.68 3.40
C VAL A 50 -7.16 -3.79 3.45
N VAL A 51 -7.74 -4.31 4.54
CA VAL A 51 -9.20 -4.36 4.71
C VAL A 51 -9.80 -2.95 4.73
N ARG A 52 -9.14 -2.01 5.42
CA ARG A 52 -9.56 -0.61 5.44
C ARG A 52 -9.49 0.04 4.06
N LEU A 53 -8.42 -0.22 3.30
CA LEU A 53 -8.25 0.30 1.95
C LEU A 53 -9.34 -0.25 1.02
N ALA A 54 -9.54 -1.56 0.98
CA ALA A 54 -10.56 -2.19 0.14
C ALA A 54 -11.96 -1.64 0.45
N SER A 55 -12.29 -1.42 1.73
CA SER A 55 -13.57 -0.84 2.15
C SER A 55 -13.74 0.63 1.76
N ARG A 56 -12.65 1.36 1.52
CA ARG A 56 -12.69 2.76 1.04
C ARG A 56 -12.74 2.84 -0.48
N LEU A 57 -12.09 1.92 -1.18
CA LEU A 57 -12.10 1.84 -2.64
C LEU A 57 -13.47 1.37 -3.16
N ASP A 58 -14.05 0.37 -2.51
CA ASP A 58 -15.36 -0.18 -2.84
C ASP A 58 -16.22 -0.25 -1.56
N PRO A 59 -16.84 0.87 -1.17
CA PRO A 59 -17.67 0.95 0.01
C PRO A 59 -19.01 0.23 -0.20
N ASP A 60 -19.42 -0.62 0.75
CA ASP A 60 -20.76 -1.23 0.74
C ASP A 60 -21.83 -0.12 0.91
N PRO A 61 -22.74 0.08 -0.06
CA PRO A 61 -23.77 1.11 0.02
C PRO A 61 -24.70 0.96 1.24
N ALA A 62 -24.93 -0.26 1.71
CA ALA A 62 -25.77 -0.51 2.89
C ALA A 62 -25.05 -0.17 4.20
N GLN A 63 -23.71 -0.16 4.21
CA GLN A 63 -22.88 0.07 5.39
C GLN A 63 -22.14 1.41 5.39
N SER A 64 -22.43 2.27 4.41
CA SER A 64 -21.73 3.55 4.20
C SER A 64 -22.65 4.74 4.50
N PRO A 65 -22.87 5.09 5.78
CA PRO A 65 -23.80 6.16 6.17
C PRO A 65 -23.35 7.57 5.72
N TRP A 66 -22.09 7.72 5.33
CA TRP A 66 -21.56 8.96 4.76
C TRP A 66 -21.94 9.14 3.29
N ALA A 67 -22.32 8.08 2.58
CA ALA A 67 -22.73 8.11 1.19
C ALA A 67 -24.27 8.23 1.12
N PRO A 68 -24.82 9.31 0.56
CA PRO A 68 -26.26 9.40 0.34
C PRO A 68 -26.77 8.24 -0.54
N PRO A 69 -28.05 7.85 -0.39
CA PRO A 69 -28.66 6.87 -1.29
C PRO A 69 -28.45 7.31 -2.75
N THR A 70 -28.10 6.38 -3.63
CA THR A 70 -27.81 6.58 -5.08
C THR A 70 -26.48 7.25 -5.44
N THR A 71 -25.65 7.65 -4.47
CA THR A 71 -24.30 8.19 -4.74
C THR A 71 -23.31 7.12 -5.21
N LEU A 72 -23.47 5.89 -4.72
CA LEU A 72 -22.69 4.73 -5.16
C LEU A 72 -23.41 4.03 -6.31
N ARG A 73 -22.64 3.65 -7.34
CA ARG A 73 -23.12 2.91 -8.50
C ARG A 73 -22.25 1.69 -8.71
N GLU A 74 -22.86 0.64 -9.23
CA GLU A 74 -22.14 -0.55 -9.65
C GLU A 74 -21.13 -0.17 -10.74
N ALA A 75 -19.88 -0.59 -10.55
CA ALA A 75 -18.82 -0.37 -11.51
C ALA A 75 -19.00 -1.26 -12.74
N ALA A 76 -18.52 -0.81 -13.90
CA ALA A 76 -18.41 -1.67 -15.08
C ALA A 76 -17.36 -2.78 -14.83
N PRO A 77 -17.41 -3.91 -15.55
CA PRO A 77 -16.43 -4.98 -15.40
C PRO A 77 -15.00 -4.47 -15.66
N ALA A 78 -14.16 -4.57 -14.63
CA ALA A 78 -12.78 -4.11 -14.58
C ALA A 78 -11.99 -5.01 -13.62
N PRO A 79 -10.65 -4.95 -13.59
CA PRO A 79 -9.88 -5.50 -12.47
C PRO A 79 -10.48 -5.02 -11.14
N ASP A 80 -10.88 -5.95 -10.28
CA ASP A 80 -11.52 -5.66 -9.01
C ASP A 80 -10.48 -5.73 -7.89
N ALA A 81 -9.59 -4.73 -7.89
CA ALA A 81 -8.55 -4.59 -6.87
C ALA A 81 -9.14 -4.65 -5.44
N PRO A 82 -10.30 -4.02 -5.13
CA PRO A 82 -10.93 -4.17 -3.82
C PRO A 82 -11.28 -5.62 -3.46
N ALA A 83 -11.83 -6.42 -4.38
CA ALA A 83 -12.08 -7.84 -4.13
C ALA A 83 -10.78 -8.63 -3.94
N GLU A 84 -9.76 -8.41 -4.77
CA GLU A 84 -8.47 -9.09 -4.64
C GLU A 84 -7.78 -8.75 -3.29
N LEU A 85 -7.84 -7.50 -2.87
CA LEU A 85 -7.35 -7.06 -1.55
C LEU A 85 -8.10 -7.75 -0.39
N ARG A 86 -9.42 -7.92 -0.49
CA ARG A 86 -10.22 -8.67 0.49
C ARG A 86 -9.86 -10.16 0.50
N VAL A 87 -9.65 -10.75 -0.68
CA VAL A 87 -9.19 -12.15 -0.81
C VAL A 87 -7.84 -12.30 -0.13
N TRP A 88 -6.85 -11.47 -0.45
CA TRP A 88 -5.53 -11.52 0.20
C TRP A 88 -5.62 -11.39 1.72
N ALA A 89 -6.45 -10.47 2.22
CA ALA A 89 -6.59 -10.25 3.66
C ALA A 89 -7.29 -11.42 4.39
N THR A 90 -8.08 -12.25 3.70
CA THR A 90 -8.87 -13.32 4.33
C THR A 90 -8.33 -14.72 4.05
N ASP A 91 -7.64 -14.93 2.92
CA ASP A 91 -7.11 -16.23 2.50
C ASP A 91 -6.07 -16.74 3.52
N PRO A 92 -6.33 -17.88 4.19
CA PRO A 92 -5.38 -18.49 5.12
C PRO A 92 -4.04 -18.86 4.47
N LYS A 93 -4.01 -19.21 3.18
CA LYS A 93 -2.80 -19.63 2.46
C LYS A 93 -1.88 -18.46 2.17
N GLU A 94 -2.41 -17.40 1.57
CA GLU A 94 -1.67 -16.14 1.32
C GLU A 94 -1.10 -15.57 2.62
N ARG A 95 -1.91 -15.57 3.69
CA ARG A 95 -1.45 -15.17 5.02
C ARG A 95 -0.32 -16.07 5.51
N ARG A 96 -0.47 -17.40 5.41
CA ARG A 96 0.57 -18.33 5.88
C ARG A 96 1.90 -18.09 5.15
N ALA A 97 1.86 -17.93 3.83
CA ALA A 97 3.05 -17.67 3.03
C ALA A 97 3.73 -16.34 3.41
N ALA A 98 2.97 -15.26 3.57
CA ALA A 98 3.50 -13.98 4.04
C ALA A 98 4.12 -14.10 5.44
N TRP A 99 3.44 -14.82 6.33
CA TRP A 99 3.90 -15.08 7.70
C TRP A 99 5.20 -15.86 7.78
N GLU A 100 5.35 -16.90 6.95
CA GLU A 100 6.55 -17.73 6.91
C GLU A 100 7.76 -16.93 6.44
N ARG A 101 7.62 -16.12 5.39
CA ARG A 101 8.68 -15.23 4.91
C ARG A 101 9.13 -14.23 5.97
N VAL A 102 8.19 -13.46 6.52
CA VAL A 102 8.54 -12.38 7.47
C VAL A 102 9.08 -12.96 8.80
N ARG A 103 8.67 -14.16 9.20
CA ARG A 103 9.25 -14.86 10.36
C ARG A 103 10.66 -15.39 10.13
N ALA A 104 11.00 -15.69 8.87
CA ALA A 104 12.35 -16.04 8.46
C ALA A 104 13.22 -14.79 8.22
N ASP A 105 12.77 -13.61 8.66
CA ASP A 105 13.42 -12.33 8.42
C ASP A 105 13.64 -12.04 6.92
N GLU A 106 12.76 -12.59 6.08
CA GLU A 106 12.71 -12.31 4.65
C GLU A 106 11.64 -11.27 4.33
N PRO A 107 11.89 -10.39 3.34
CA PRO A 107 10.88 -9.45 2.90
C PRO A 107 9.70 -10.17 2.25
N PHE A 108 8.53 -9.59 2.46
CA PHE A 108 7.28 -9.94 1.77
C PHE A 108 6.87 -8.77 0.88
N PHE A 109 6.48 -9.09 -0.36
CA PHE A 109 5.93 -8.13 -1.31
C PHE A 109 4.90 -8.81 -2.21
N THR A 110 3.78 -8.14 -2.45
CA THR A 110 2.82 -8.51 -3.50
C THR A 110 2.22 -7.26 -4.13
N VAL A 111 1.69 -7.40 -5.33
CA VAL A 111 1.05 -6.33 -6.09
C VAL A 111 -0.37 -6.73 -6.48
N VAL A 112 -1.29 -5.78 -6.40
CA VAL A 112 -2.68 -5.94 -6.83
C VAL A 112 -2.96 -4.88 -7.90
N PRO A 113 -3.14 -5.27 -9.18
CA PRO A 113 -3.42 -4.33 -10.25
C PRO A 113 -4.87 -3.81 -10.19
N ASP A 114 -5.06 -2.57 -10.63
CA ASP A 114 -6.35 -1.90 -10.82
C ASP A 114 -6.36 -1.25 -12.22
N VAL A 115 -7.46 -0.57 -12.59
CA VAL A 115 -7.65 0.04 -13.92
C VAL A 115 -6.53 1.01 -14.28
N ASP A 116 -6.23 1.95 -13.38
CA ASP A 116 -5.28 3.06 -13.63
C ASP A 116 -4.12 3.09 -12.63
N CYS A 117 -4.05 2.12 -11.72
CA CYS A 117 -3.02 2.05 -10.69
C CYS A 117 -2.70 0.61 -10.28
N VAL A 118 -1.64 0.44 -9.50
CA VAL A 118 -1.24 -0.81 -8.87
C VAL A 118 -1.02 -0.56 -7.39
N TYR A 119 -1.56 -1.43 -6.54
CA TYR A 119 -1.35 -1.41 -5.11
C TYR A 119 -0.24 -2.38 -4.72
N GLY A 120 0.86 -1.86 -4.17
CA GLY A 120 1.94 -2.65 -3.60
C GLY A 120 1.76 -2.83 -2.09
N LEU A 121 1.79 -4.08 -1.62
CA LEU A 121 1.76 -4.45 -0.21
C LEU A 121 3.12 -5.00 0.19
N SER A 122 3.73 -4.47 1.25
CA SER A 122 5.08 -4.89 1.61
C SER A 122 5.33 -4.96 3.11
N VAL A 123 6.22 -5.86 3.51
CA VAL A 123 6.85 -5.88 4.84
C VAL A 123 8.34 -6.12 4.65
N TRP A 124 9.15 -5.23 5.20
CA TRP A 124 10.62 -5.27 5.12
C TRP A 124 11.23 -5.41 6.51
N PRO A 125 12.13 -6.37 6.74
CA PRO A 125 13.03 -6.33 7.89
C PRO A 125 14.01 -5.15 7.72
N LEU A 126 14.20 -4.39 8.79
CA LEU A 126 15.11 -3.25 8.83
C LEU A 126 16.35 -3.60 9.65
N TRP A 127 17.52 -3.43 9.06
CA TRP A 127 18.79 -3.88 9.64
C TRP A 127 19.63 -2.72 10.18
N HIS A 128 19.35 -1.51 9.69
CA HIS A 128 20.10 -0.31 10.02
C HIS A 128 19.16 0.73 10.62
N SER A 129 19.62 1.43 11.66
CA SER A 129 18.83 2.49 12.29
C SER A 129 18.45 3.63 11.33
N ALA A 130 19.24 3.86 10.28
CA ALA A 130 18.95 4.88 9.26
C ALA A 130 17.66 4.60 8.47
N GLU A 131 17.25 3.33 8.35
CA GLU A 131 16.01 2.95 7.67
C GLU A 131 14.75 3.23 8.51
N LEU A 132 14.94 3.49 9.82
CA LEU A 132 13.88 3.83 10.76
C LEU A 132 13.42 5.29 10.62
N GLU A 133 14.21 6.15 9.97
CA GLU A 133 13.83 7.54 9.74
C GLU A 133 12.85 7.64 8.55
N PRO A 134 11.76 8.41 8.67
CA PRO A 134 10.88 8.66 7.54
C PRO A 134 11.67 9.34 6.42
N PRO A 135 11.45 8.97 5.14
CA PRO A 135 12.12 9.64 4.04
C PRO A 135 11.81 11.14 4.10
N ALA A 136 12.83 11.97 3.89
CA ALA A 136 12.65 13.42 3.86
C ALA A 136 11.47 13.77 2.94
N PRO A 137 10.61 14.72 3.31
CA PRO A 137 9.45 15.08 2.51
C PRO A 137 9.91 15.39 1.08
N PRO A 138 9.16 14.95 0.04
CA PRO A 138 9.53 15.19 -1.34
C PRO A 138 9.75 16.69 -1.51
N ARG A 139 10.97 17.07 -1.91
CA ARG A 139 11.25 18.47 -2.24
C ARG A 139 10.30 18.84 -3.37
N HIS A 140 9.45 19.86 -3.16
CA HIS A 140 8.60 20.42 -4.20
C HIS A 140 9.47 20.64 -5.45
N ILE A 141 9.28 19.83 -6.48
CA ILE A 141 9.83 20.11 -7.80
C ILE A 141 9.05 21.33 -8.28
N SER A 142 9.62 22.52 -8.10
CA SER A 142 9.10 23.72 -8.74
C SER A 142 9.28 23.55 -10.24
N LEU A 143 8.28 22.99 -10.92
CA LEU A 143 8.13 23.12 -12.36
C LEU A 143 7.84 24.60 -12.62
N ARG A 144 8.90 25.41 -12.76
CA ARG A 144 8.80 26.73 -13.38
C ARG A 144 8.37 26.50 -14.82
N GLY A 145 7.06 26.53 -15.06
CA GLY A 145 6.50 26.59 -16.40
C GLY A 145 7.03 27.84 -17.10
N ARG A 146 7.86 27.65 -18.13
CA ARG A 146 8.01 28.64 -19.19
C ARG A 146 6.74 28.56 -20.04
N PHE A 147 5.72 29.32 -19.66
CA PHE A 147 4.78 29.83 -20.65
C PHE A 147 5.51 30.95 -21.39
N LEU A 148 5.99 30.65 -22.60
CA LEU A 148 6.14 31.67 -23.62
C LEU A 148 4.93 31.50 -24.53
N ALA A 149 4.00 32.44 -24.38
CA ALA A 149 3.06 32.78 -25.43
C ALA A 149 3.85 33.27 -26.63
N ASP A 150 3.48 32.83 -27.82
CA ASP A 150 3.68 33.63 -29.03
C ASP A 150 2.49 33.40 -29.98
N HIS A 151 2.16 34.51 -30.62
CA HIS A 151 0.97 34.90 -31.37
C HIS A 151 0.67 34.09 -32.63
#